data_AF-A0A1G4B9M1-F1
#
_entry.id   AF-A0A1G4B9M1-F1
#
_cell.length_a   1.000
_cell.length_b   1.000
_cell.length_c   1.000
_cell.angle_alpha   90.00
_cell.angle_beta   90.00
_cell.angle_gamma   90.00
#
_symmetry.space_group_name_H-M   'P 1'
#
loop_
_entity.id
_entity.type
_entity.pdbx_description
1 polymer ?
#
loop_
_entity_poly.entity_id
_entity_poly.type
_entity_poly.pdbx_seq_one_letter_code
_entity_poly.pdbx_strand_id
1 'polypeptide(L)'
;MDLGARHFAFVSRTGADKTEAAQVVADLKNAGASVSIFRADVSDEAATREVVNRVITERPIRGFVHAAMVLKDGIVEQMTYDAFDASIGPKARGAVTLHNALRDVPNLNLDFFVLTSSVSVLLGNMGQSNYSAANSVLESLARFRTAYG
;
A
#
# COMPACT_ATOMS: atom_id res chain seq x y z
N MET A 1 16.13 -10.01 -6.55
CA MET A 1 15.76 -11.26 -7.28
C MET A 1 16.14 -12.52 -6.50
N ASP A 2 16.91 -12.35 -5.45
CA ASP A 2 17.59 -13.40 -4.68
C ASP A 2 16.63 -14.29 -3.89
N LEU A 3 15.43 -13.78 -3.58
CA LEU A 3 14.34 -14.50 -2.91
C LEU A 3 13.27 -15.05 -3.88
N GLY A 4 13.56 -15.13 -5.18
CA GLY A 4 12.75 -15.87 -6.14
C GLY A 4 11.55 -15.14 -6.78
N ALA A 5 11.11 -13.97 -6.28
CA ALA A 5 10.05 -13.20 -6.94
C ALA A 5 10.46 -12.81 -8.38
N ARG A 6 9.54 -12.99 -9.35
CA ARG A 6 9.76 -12.70 -10.79
C ARG A 6 8.67 -11.83 -11.43
N HIS A 7 7.59 -11.57 -10.72
CA HIS A 7 6.43 -10.84 -11.23
C HIS A 7 6.03 -9.79 -10.21
N PHE A 8 6.07 -8.52 -10.63
CA PHE A 8 5.79 -7.37 -9.77
C PHE A 8 4.66 -6.55 -10.37
N ALA A 9 3.69 -6.19 -9.54
CA ALA A 9 2.68 -5.19 -9.85
C ALA A 9 2.92 -3.99 -8.92
N PHE A 10 3.30 -2.84 -9.49
CA PHE A 10 3.44 -1.59 -8.75
C PHE A 10 2.23 -0.71 -8.96
N VAL A 11 1.71 -0.13 -7.88
CA VAL A 11 0.57 0.80 -7.89
C VAL A 11 1.01 2.11 -7.30
N SER A 12 0.88 3.19 -8.05
CA SER A 12 1.14 4.55 -7.55
C SER A 12 0.39 5.59 -8.39
N ARG A 13 0.11 6.76 -7.82
CA ARG A 13 -0.61 7.84 -8.54
C ARG A 13 0.14 8.35 -9.79
N THR A 14 1.46 8.22 -9.80
CA THR A 14 2.34 8.72 -10.87
C THR A 14 2.99 7.60 -11.70
N GLY A 15 2.64 6.33 -11.47
CA GLY A 15 3.30 5.20 -12.12
C GLY A 15 4.84 5.26 -12.05
N ALA A 16 5.49 5.19 -13.22
CA ALA A 16 6.94 5.32 -13.38
C ALA A 16 7.39 6.67 -13.97
N ASP A 17 6.61 7.74 -13.79
CA ASP A 17 6.97 9.08 -14.33
C ASP A 17 8.26 9.64 -13.70
N LYS A 18 8.58 9.23 -12.47
CA LYS A 18 9.80 9.67 -11.76
C LYS A 18 10.99 8.84 -12.21
N THR A 19 12.14 9.48 -12.38
CA THR A 19 13.40 8.84 -12.79
C THR A 19 13.75 7.65 -11.91
N GLU A 20 13.62 7.77 -10.58
CA GLU A 20 13.93 6.71 -9.64
C GLU A 20 12.98 5.51 -9.79
N ALA A 21 11.69 5.78 -10.05
CA ALA A 21 10.71 4.72 -10.29
C ALA A 21 10.96 4.01 -11.62
N ALA A 22 11.28 4.76 -12.67
CA ALA A 22 11.68 4.20 -13.96
C ALA A 22 12.95 3.35 -13.84
N GLN A 23 13.93 3.79 -13.06
CA GLN A 23 15.17 3.06 -12.81
C GLN A 23 14.90 1.73 -12.09
N VAL A 24 14.11 1.73 -11.02
CA VAL A 24 13.73 0.49 -10.30
C VAL A 24 13.05 -0.51 -11.24
N VAL A 25 12.15 -0.03 -12.11
CA VAL A 25 11.47 -0.88 -13.10
C VAL A 25 12.48 -1.45 -14.11
N ALA A 26 13.40 -0.63 -14.61
CA ALA A 26 14.44 -1.06 -15.53
C ALA A 26 15.36 -2.11 -14.88
N ASP A 27 15.79 -1.89 -13.65
CA ASP A 27 16.66 -2.81 -12.91
C ASP A 27 15.98 -4.17 -12.70
N LEU A 28 14.69 -4.18 -12.32
CA LEU A 28 13.92 -5.42 -12.18
C LEU A 28 13.78 -6.16 -13.51
N LYS A 29 13.48 -5.44 -14.60
CA LYS A 29 13.37 -6.04 -15.94
C LYS A 29 14.70 -6.59 -16.43
N ASN A 30 15.80 -5.85 -16.24
CA ASN A 30 17.16 -6.27 -16.59
C ASN A 30 17.59 -7.50 -15.81
N ALA A 31 17.12 -7.63 -14.56
CA ALA A 31 17.35 -8.84 -13.78
C ALA A 31 16.47 -10.04 -14.22
N GLY A 32 15.54 -9.86 -15.16
CA GLY A 32 14.69 -10.91 -15.71
C GLY A 32 13.28 -10.99 -15.09
N ALA A 33 12.83 -9.96 -14.37
CA ALA A 33 11.47 -9.89 -13.85
C ALA A 33 10.49 -9.27 -14.86
N SER A 34 9.23 -9.66 -14.75
CA SER A 34 8.11 -8.98 -15.40
C SER A 34 7.51 -7.96 -14.43
N VAL A 35 7.29 -6.73 -14.91
CA VAL A 35 6.82 -5.61 -14.10
C VAL A 35 5.62 -4.95 -14.78
N SER A 36 4.48 -4.96 -14.10
CA SER A 36 3.26 -4.24 -14.48
C SER A 36 3.11 -3.00 -13.59
N ILE A 37 2.75 -1.87 -14.17
CA ILE A 37 2.62 -0.59 -13.47
C ILE A 37 1.20 -0.08 -13.63
N PHE A 38 0.55 0.21 -12.52
CA PHE A 38 -0.80 0.71 -12.48
C PHE A 38 -0.81 2.12 -11.89
N ARG A 39 -1.37 3.05 -12.66
CA ARG A 39 -1.61 4.42 -12.20
C ARG A 39 -2.94 4.47 -11.47
N ALA A 40 -2.91 4.42 -10.14
CA ALA A 40 -4.12 4.48 -9.33
C ALA A 40 -3.81 5.06 -7.94
N ASP A 41 -4.84 5.65 -7.32
CA ASP A 41 -4.84 5.95 -5.90
C ASP A 41 -5.43 4.75 -5.15
N VAL A 42 -4.69 4.18 -4.22
CA VAL A 42 -5.12 3.02 -3.45
C VAL A 42 -6.28 3.33 -2.48
N SER A 43 -6.52 4.60 -2.20
CA SER A 43 -7.67 5.03 -1.40
C SER A 43 -8.97 5.09 -2.22
N ASP A 44 -8.90 5.01 -3.56
CA ASP A 44 -10.06 4.84 -4.44
C ASP A 44 -10.40 3.35 -4.56
N GLU A 45 -11.60 3.00 -4.10
CA GLU A 45 -12.06 1.61 -4.09
C GLU A 45 -12.27 1.03 -5.49
N ALA A 46 -12.88 1.79 -6.40
CA ALA A 46 -13.15 1.30 -7.74
C ALA A 46 -11.84 1.09 -8.51
N ALA A 47 -10.93 2.07 -8.44
CA ALA A 47 -9.62 1.97 -9.08
C ALA A 47 -8.80 0.81 -8.51
N THR A 48 -8.81 0.62 -7.19
CA THR A 48 -8.09 -0.48 -6.54
C THR A 48 -8.63 -1.84 -6.95
N ARG A 49 -9.95 -2.01 -6.99
CA ARG A 49 -10.59 -3.26 -7.46
C ARG A 49 -10.24 -3.55 -8.91
N GLU A 50 -10.25 -2.54 -9.77
CA GLU A 50 -9.84 -2.70 -11.17
C GLU A 50 -8.39 -3.20 -11.28
N VAL A 51 -7.47 -2.60 -10.51
CA VAL A 51 -6.06 -3.03 -10.48
C VAL A 51 -5.93 -4.47 -10.02
N VAL A 52 -6.57 -4.85 -8.91
CA VAL A 52 -6.53 -6.23 -8.40
C VAL A 52 -7.06 -7.20 -9.46
N ASN A 53 -8.19 -6.89 -10.09
CA ASN A 53 -8.79 -7.71 -11.15
C ASN A 53 -7.83 -7.88 -12.34
N ARG A 54 -7.18 -6.82 -12.80
CA ARG A 54 -6.21 -6.90 -13.89
C ARG A 54 -5.00 -7.76 -13.52
N VAL A 55 -4.47 -7.59 -12.31
CA VAL A 55 -3.33 -8.40 -11.85
C VAL A 55 -3.69 -9.89 -11.82
N ILE A 56 -4.85 -10.27 -11.26
CA ILE A 56 -5.24 -11.67 -11.15
C ILE A 56 -5.56 -12.34 -12.50
N THR A 57 -5.94 -11.56 -13.52
CA THR A 57 -6.12 -12.11 -14.88
C THR A 57 -4.81 -12.55 -15.52
N GLU A 58 -3.69 -11.91 -15.13
CA GLU A 58 -2.37 -12.27 -15.62
C GLU A 58 -1.77 -13.41 -14.79
N ARG A 59 -1.78 -13.28 -13.45
CA ARG A 59 -1.19 -14.25 -12.51
C ARG A 59 -1.83 -14.18 -11.12
N PRO A 60 -1.88 -15.29 -10.36
CA PRO A 60 -2.32 -15.26 -8.97
C PRO A 60 -1.47 -14.31 -8.11
N ILE A 61 -2.13 -13.50 -7.27
CA ILE A 61 -1.45 -12.69 -6.27
C ILE A 61 -1.07 -13.60 -5.10
N ARG A 62 0.23 -13.68 -4.80
CA ARG A 62 0.78 -14.49 -3.71
C ARG A 62 1.36 -13.66 -2.57
N GLY A 63 1.57 -12.38 -2.79
CA GLY A 63 2.22 -11.51 -1.83
C GLY A 63 1.76 -10.08 -1.99
N PHE A 64 1.62 -9.38 -0.87
CA PHE A 64 1.19 -8.00 -0.83
C PHE A 64 2.04 -7.18 0.13
N VAL A 65 2.45 -5.99 -0.32
CA VAL A 65 3.16 -5.00 0.51
C VAL A 65 2.49 -3.64 0.35
N HIS A 66 1.94 -3.11 1.43
CA HIS A 66 1.40 -1.76 1.47
C HIS A 66 2.43 -0.77 2.01
N ALA A 67 3.01 0.02 1.11
CA ALA A 67 3.99 1.06 1.41
C ALA A 67 3.52 2.48 1.02
N ALA A 68 2.25 2.64 0.63
CA ALA A 68 1.72 3.93 0.22
C ALA A 68 1.59 4.86 1.44
N MET A 69 2.12 6.07 1.32
CA MET A 69 2.01 7.09 2.35
C MET A 69 2.18 8.50 1.80
N VAL A 70 1.64 9.46 2.54
CA VAL A 70 1.91 10.89 2.40
C VAL A 70 2.10 11.46 3.80
N LEU A 71 3.12 12.31 3.96
CA LEU A 71 3.37 13.05 5.19
C LEU A 71 2.86 14.47 5.04
N LYS A 72 2.14 14.93 6.06
CA LYS A 72 1.63 16.30 6.22
C LYS A 72 1.69 16.65 7.69
N ASP A 73 2.92 16.74 8.18
CA ASP A 73 3.21 16.95 9.59
C ASP A 73 2.72 18.36 10.01
N GLY A 74 2.21 18.43 11.22
CA GLY A 74 1.70 19.65 11.84
C GLY A 74 1.25 19.36 13.27
N ILE A 75 1.44 20.32 14.18
CA ILE A 75 0.89 20.19 15.53
C ILE A 75 -0.63 20.12 15.45
N VAL A 76 -1.25 19.34 16.34
CA VAL A 76 -2.70 19.03 16.24
C VAL A 76 -3.59 20.27 16.23
N GLU A 77 -3.18 21.32 16.96
CA GLU A 77 -3.91 22.61 17.04
C GLU A 77 -3.96 23.37 15.70
N GLN A 78 -2.97 23.15 14.83
CA GLN A 78 -2.85 23.83 13.53
C GLN A 78 -3.12 22.87 12.36
N MET A 79 -3.40 21.60 12.64
CA MET A 79 -3.61 20.60 11.63
C MET A 79 -4.98 20.80 10.98
N THR A 80 -4.97 21.16 9.70
CA THR A 80 -6.19 21.22 8.91
C THR A 80 -6.74 19.82 8.66
N TYR A 81 -8.05 19.74 8.41
CA TYR A 81 -8.67 18.48 8.00
C TYR A 81 -7.98 17.91 6.75
N ASP A 82 -7.65 18.74 5.75
CA ASP A 82 -6.96 18.28 4.55
C ASP A 82 -5.58 17.70 4.83
N ALA A 83 -4.82 18.27 5.76
CA ALA A 83 -3.53 17.73 6.18
C ALA A 83 -3.69 16.39 6.92
N PHE A 84 -4.73 16.28 7.74
CA PHE A 84 -5.08 15.02 8.39
C PHE A 84 -5.45 13.95 7.36
N ASP A 85 -6.43 14.24 6.50
CA ASP A 85 -6.97 13.32 5.51
C ASP A 85 -5.92 12.90 4.47
N ALA A 86 -5.01 13.79 4.08
CA ALA A 86 -3.91 13.48 3.18
C ALA A 86 -2.99 12.36 3.71
N SER A 87 -2.82 12.23 5.03
CA SER A 87 -2.03 11.13 5.62
C SER A 87 -2.85 9.87 5.83
N ILE A 88 -4.13 10.02 6.23
CA ILE A 88 -5.07 8.91 6.41
C ILE A 88 -5.34 8.18 5.09
N GLY A 89 -5.57 8.93 4.00
CA GLY A 89 -6.01 8.41 2.72
C GLY A 89 -5.17 7.26 2.16
N PRO A 90 -3.92 7.53 1.74
CA PRO A 90 -3.09 6.51 1.09
C PRO A 90 -2.74 5.35 2.02
N LYS A 91 -2.73 5.58 3.35
CA LYS A 91 -2.24 4.60 4.33
C LYS A 91 -3.38 3.80 4.97
N ALA A 92 -4.23 4.45 5.75
CA ALA A 92 -5.34 3.78 6.43
C ALA A 92 -6.46 3.37 5.46
N ARG A 93 -7.04 4.33 4.72
CA ARG A 93 -8.11 4.02 3.76
C ARG A 93 -7.59 3.08 2.67
N GLY A 94 -6.38 3.35 2.15
CA GLY A 94 -5.73 2.50 1.17
C GLY A 94 -5.58 1.04 1.60
N ALA A 95 -5.13 0.78 2.83
CA ALA A 95 -5.00 -0.58 3.34
C ALA A 95 -6.34 -1.30 3.51
N VAL A 96 -7.38 -0.60 4.00
CA VAL A 96 -8.73 -1.17 4.13
C VAL A 96 -9.32 -1.49 2.76
N THR A 97 -9.21 -0.56 1.80
CA THR A 97 -9.66 -0.75 0.42
C THR A 97 -8.97 -1.96 -0.21
N LEU A 98 -7.65 -2.09 -0.07
CA LEU A 98 -6.90 -3.24 -0.59
C LEU A 98 -7.27 -4.55 0.11
N HIS A 99 -7.48 -4.54 1.43
CA HIS A 99 -7.96 -5.71 2.15
C HIS A 99 -9.31 -6.19 1.60
N ASN A 100 -10.26 -5.28 1.41
CA ASN A 100 -11.58 -5.62 0.87
C ASN A 100 -11.48 -6.14 -0.58
N ALA A 101 -10.70 -5.47 -1.43
CA ALA A 101 -10.52 -5.89 -2.82
C ALA A 101 -9.90 -7.29 -2.93
N LEU A 102 -8.93 -7.62 -2.07
CA LEU A 102 -8.31 -8.94 -2.02
C LEU A 102 -9.23 -10.01 -1.41
N ARG A 103 -10.02 -9.67 -0.40
CA ARG A 103 -10.99 -10.60 0.21
C ARG A 103 -12.03 -11.11 -0.81
N ASP A 104 -12.39 -10.27 -1.77
CA ASP A 104 -13.37 -10.61 -2.79
C ASP A 104 -12.77 -11.45 -3.94
N VAL A 105 -11.45 -11.73 -3.94
CA VAL A 105 -10.79 -12.59 -4.93
C VAL A 105 -11.00 -14.07 -4.57
N PRO A 106 -11.62 -14.88 -5.46
CA PRO A 106 -11.84 -16.30 -5.21
C PRO A 106 -10.53 -17.08 -5.06
N ASN A 107 -10.49 -18.00 -4.08
CA ASN A 107 -9.35 -18.89 -3.83
C ASN A 107 -8.01 -18.15 -3.64
N LEU A 108 -8.04 -16.90 -3.16
CA LEU A 108 -6.83 -16.15 -2.88
C LEU A 108 -6.05 -16.82 -1.73
N ASN A 109 -4.81 -17.17 -2.01
CA ASN A 109 -3.88 -17.71 -1.02
C ASN A 109 -2.60 -16.87 -1.01
N LEU A 110 -2.52 -15.96 -0.03
CA LEU A 110 -1.35 -15.11 0.16
C LEU A 110 -0.33 -15.79 1.05
N ASP A 111 0.92 -15.84 0.58
CA ASP A 111 2.07 -16.24 1.38
C ASP A 111 2.46 -15.14 2.37
N PHE A 112 2.19 -13.87 2.02
CA PHE A 112 2.39 -12.73 2.92
C PHE A 112 1.47 -11.55 2.63
N PHE A 113 1.10 -10.82 3.69
CA PHE A 113 0.37 -9.56 3.66
C PHE A 113 1.06 -8.57 4.61
N VAL A 114 1.88 -7.68 4.06
CA VAL A 114 2.76 -6.79 4.83
C VAL A 114 2.24 -5.36 4.78
N LEU A 115 2.09 -4.74 5.95
CA LEU A 115 1.71 -3.34 6.11
C LEU A 115 2.87 -2.57 6.74
N THR A 116 3.37 -1.52 6.08
CA THR A 116 4.50 -0.73 6.61
C THR A 116 4.01 0.33 7.61
N SER A 117 3.93 -0.06 8.89
CA SER A 117 3.60 0.84 10.01
C SER A 117 4.80 1.74 10.40
N SER A 118 4.76 2.36 11.58
CA SER A 118 5.82 3.19 12.14
C SER A 118 5.83 3.08 13.66
N VAL A 119 7.03 3.18 14.26
CA VAL A 119 7.22 3.27 15.72
C VAL A 119 6.48 4.46 16.35
N SER A 120 6.11 5.46 15.56
CA SER A 120 5.29 6.61 15.97
C SER A 120 3.91 6.22 16.52
N VAL A 121 3.42 5.01 16.26
CA VAL A 121 2.20 4.49 16.91
C VAL A 121 2.42 4.25 18.40
N LEU A 122 3.60 3.74 18.76
CA LEU A 122 3.92 3.33 20.13
C LEU A 122 4.51 4.49 20.94
N LEU A 123 5.45 5.23 20.35
CA LEU A 123 6.18 6.29 21.05
C LEU A 123 5.57 7.68 20.82
N GLY A 124 4.67 7.82 19.85
CA GLY A 124 4.28 9.12 19.32
C GLY A 124 5.41 9.77 18.52
N ASN A 125 5.07 10.83 17.78
CA ASN A 125 6.04 11.78 17.26
C ASN A 125 5.37 13.15 17.18
N MET A 126 6.05 14.19 17.67
CA MET A 126 5.48 15.54 17.70
C MET A 126 5.17 16.00 16.28
N GLY A 127 3.95 16.50 16.06
CA GLY A 127 3.50 16.94 14.74
C GLY A 127 2.99 15.82 13.82
N GLN A 128 2.91 14.56 14.28
CA GLN A 128 2.52 13.42 13.46
C GLN A 128 1.26 12.71 13.97
N SER A 129 0.31 13.43 14.58
CA SER A 129 -0.94 12.82 15.07
C SER A 129 -1.73 12.14 13.95
N ASN A 130 -1.80 12.73 12.76
CA ASN A 130 -2.39 12.14 11.56
C ASN A 130 -1.67 10.87 11.11
N TYR A 131 -0.34 10.91 11.02
CA TYR A 131 0.47 9.78 10.60
C TYR A 131 0.40 8.63 11.61
N SER A 132 0.54 8.90 12.91
CA SER A 132 0.35 7.91 13.96
C SER A 132 -1.05 7.29 13.91
N ALA A 133 -2.10 8.11 13.74
CA ALA A 133 -3.47 7.60 13.59
C ALA A 133 -3.61 6.66 12.37
N ALA A 134 -3.05 7.05 11.22
CA ALA A 134 -3.08 6.22 10.02
C ALA A 134 -2.37 4.87 10.22
N ASN A 135 -1.22 4.88 10.90
CA ASN A 135 -0.46 3.68 11.21
C ASN A 135 -1.17 2.77 12.24
N SER A 136 -1.88 3.32 13.22
CA SER A 136 -2.66 2.54 14.19
C SER A 136 -3.76 1.71 13.51
N VAL A 137 -4.32 2.21 12.40
CA VAL A 137 -5.24 1.41 11.56
C VAL A 137 -4.53 0.22 10.93
N LEU A 138 -3.30 0.38 10.45
CA LEU A 138 -2.52 -0.72 9.90
C LEU A 138 -2.24 -1.80 10.94
N GLU A 139 -1.85 -1.43 12.15
CA GLU A 139 -1.63 -2.39 13.24
C GLU A 139 -2.90 -3.15 13.61
N SER A 140 -4.03 -2.43 13.67
CA SER A 140 -5.32 -3.02 13.97
C SER A 140 -5.79 -3.98 12.88
N LEU A 141 -5.59 -3.60 11.60
CA LEU A 141 -5.89 -4.45 10.45
C LEU A 141 -5.01 -5.69 10.42
N ALA A 142 -3.71 -5.56 10.71
CA ALA A 142 -2.80 -6.70 10.79
C ALA A 142 -3.26 -7.70 11.86
N ARG A 143 -3.57 -7.21 13.08
CA ARG A 143 -4.11 -8.04 14.17
C ARG A 143 -5.43 -8.70 13.79
N PHE A 144 -6.32 -7.96 13.13
CA PHE A 144 -7.59 -8.50 12.62
C PHE A 144 -7.34 -9.65 11.64
N ARG A 145 -6.49 -9.47 10.62
CA ARG A 145 -6.19 -10.53 9.65
C ARG A 145 -5.50 -11.74 10.29
N THR A 146 -4.62 -11.54 11.26
CA THR A 146 -4.03 -12.66 12.00
C THR A 146 -5.07 -13.44 12.80
N ALA A 147 -6.07 -12.76 13.36
CA ALA A 147 -7.13 -13.40 14.13
C ALA A 147 -8.18 -14.14 13.27
N TYR A 148 -8.44 -13.66 12.04
CA TYR A 148 -9.58 -14.12 11.23
C TYR A 148 -9.23 -14.70 9.84
N GLY A 149 -7.98 -14.62 9.39
CA GLY A 149 -7.56 -15.01 8.03
C GLY A 149 -7.63 -13.89 6.99
#